data_AF-A0A382ZX93-F1
#
_entry.id   AF-A0A382ZX93-F1
#
_cell.length_a   1.000
_cell.length_b   1.000
_cell.length_c   1.000
_cell.angle_alpha   90.00
_cell.angle_beta   90.00
_cell.angle_gamma   90.00
#
_symmetry.space_group_name_H-M   'P 1'
#
loop_
_entity.id
_entity.type
_entity.pdbx_description
1 polymer ?
#
loop_
_entity_poly.entity_id
_entity_poly.type
_entity_poly.pdbx_seq_one_letter_code
_entity_poly.pdbx_strand_id
1 'polypeptide(L)'
;MDSVNEKTFENRPVCLLADNGSLCPDAVLALRRVAEKLAERTGMVTEAVGLLHSDKVGAMDLADIPGETVETCLRRRLADGDGDFLILPFFLGSSLGVTDWLPKRIAEFREEFPDLRIKLASCMAIDREG
;
A
#
# COMPACT_ATOMS: atom_id res chain seq x y z
N MET A 1 -3.10 -18.81 4.88
CA MET A 1 -2.18 -17.78 4.35
C MET A 1 -1.74 -18.30 3.00
N ASP A 2 -2.43 -17.89 1.95
CA ASP A 2 -2.07 -18.32 0.61
C ASP A 2 -0.86 -17.49 0.17
N SER A 3 0.31 -18.10 0.32
CA SER A 3 1.56 -17.62 -0.27
C SER A 3 1.32 -17.36 -1.76
N VAL A 4 1.84 -16.23 -2.24
CA VAL A 4 1.66 -15.74 -3.61
C VAL A 4 2.01 -16.85 -4.61
N ASN A 5 0.97 -17.49 -5.15
CA ASN A 5 1.09 -18.47 -6.23
C ASN A 5 0.98 -17.70 -7.55
N GLU A 6 1.91 -17.93 -8.47
CA GLU A 6 2.20 -17.15 -9.70
C GLU A 6 1.06 -17.09 -10.74
N LYS A 7 -0.16 -17.50 -10.40
CA LYS A 7 -1.31 -17.52 -11.32
C LYS A 7 -2.51 -16.77 -10.75
N THR A 8 -2.51 -15.44 -10.88
CA THR A 8 -3.66 -14.61 -11.31
C THR A 8 -3.36 -13.13 -11.04
N PHE A 9 -2.82 -12.43 -12.02
CA PHE A 9 -3.03 -11.00 -12.18
C PHE A 9 -3.36 -10.78 -13.65
N GLU A 10 -4.51 -11.30 -14.09
CA GLU A 10 -4.97 -11.11 -15.47
C GLU A 10 -5.13 -9.61 -15.81
N ASN A 11 -5.43 -8.79 -14.79
CA ASN A 11 -5.17 -7.36 -14.78
C ASN A 11 -3.96 -7.05 -13.88
N ARG A 12 -3.06 -6.17 -14.33
CA ARG A 12 -1.96 -5.66 -13.49
C ARG A 12 -2.58 -4.84 -12.34
N PRO A 13 -2.51 -5.29 -11.07
CA PRO A 13 -3.12 -4.56 -9.97
C PRO A 13 -2.37 -3.25 -9.72
N VAL A 14 -3.04 -2.29 -9.10
CA VAL A 14 -2.36 -1.12 -8.54
C VAL A 14 -1.61 -1.56 -7.28
N CYS A 15 -0.30 -1.31 -7.25
CA CYS A 15 0.54 -1.59 -6.09
C CYS A 15 0.45 -0.44 -5.09
N LEU A 16 0.09 -0.73 -3.85
CA LEU A 16 0.13 0.21 -2.74
C LEU A 16 1.36 -0.14 -1.89
N LEU A 17 2.44 0.63 -2.05
CA LEU A 17 3.63 0.53 -1.21
C LEU A 17 3.33 1.19 0.14
N ALA A 18 3.13 0.37 1.17
CA ALA A 18 2.58 0.80 2.44
C ALA A 18 3.64 0.86 3.54
N ASP A 19 3.88 2.04 4.11
CA ASP A 19 4.60 2.21 5.38
C ASP A 19 3.62 2.49 6.54
N ASN A 20 4.11 2.78 7.76
CA ASN A 20 3.27 2.76 8.98
C ASN A 20 2.37 3.99 8.99
N GLY A 21 2.75 4.98 8.19
CA GLY A 21 2.27 6.32 8.33
C GLY A 21 3.24 7.19 9.12
N SER A 22 3.48 8.38 8.59
CA SER A 22 4.25 9.41 9.27
C SER A 22 3.58 10.76 9.09
N LEU A 23 3.68 11.60 10.13
CA LEU A 23 3.35 13.03 10.04
C LEU A 23 4.54 13.85 9.53
N CYS A 24 5.70 13.23 9.32
CA CYS A 24 6.89 13.90 8.81
C CYS A 24 6.86 13.92 7.26
N PRO A 25 6.85 15.11 6.63
CA PRO A 25 6.81 15.22 5.17
C PRO A 25 7.97 14.49 4.47
N ASP A 26 9.18 14.56 5.03
CA ASP A 26 10.36 13.92 4.44
C ASP A 26 10.22 12.39 4.36
N ALA A 27 9.51 11.77 5.31
CA ALA A 27 9.25 10.34 5.30
C ALA A 27 8.29 9.97 4.16
N VAL A 28 7.21 10.75 3.97
CA VAL A 28 6.25 10.56 2.87
C VAL A 28 6.95 10.76 1.52
N LEU A 29 7.78 11.79 1.39
CA LEU A 29 8.57 12.03 0.17
C LEU A 29 9.59 10.91 -0.09
N ALA A 30 10.20 10.34 0.96
CA ALA A 30 11.09 9.19 0.81
C ALA A 30 10.34 7.95 0.30
N LEU A 31 9.16 7.67 0.84
CA LEU A 31 8.32 6.55 0.37
C LEU A 31 7.92 6.74 -1.10
N ARG A 32 7.54 7.95 -1.51
CA ARG A 32 7.24 8.29 -2.92
C ARG A 32 8.41 7.99 -3.85
N ARG A 33 9.63 8.38 -3.48
CA ARG A 33 10.83 8.06 -4.27
C ARG A 33 11.07 6.55 -4.41
N VAL A 34 10.72 5.75 -3.39
CA VAL A 34 10.81 4.29 -3.48
C VAL A 34 9.71 3.73 -4.38
N ALA A 35 8.47 4.20 -4.24
CA ALA A 35 7.34 3.81 -5.08
C ALA A 35 7.60 4.10 -6.57
N GLU A 36 8.15 5.28 -6.89
CA GLU A 36 8.53 5.65 -8.26
C GLU A 36 9.55 4.67 -8.85
N LYS A 37 10.65 4.41 -8.13
CA LYS A 37 11.67 3.44 -8.57
C LYS A 37 11.13 2.01 -8.70
N LEU A 38 10.18 1.63 -7.84
CA LEU A 38 9.53 0.33 -7.92
C LEU A 38 8.64 0.25 -9.17
N ALA A 39 7.88 1.30 -9.47
CA ALA A 39 7.07 1.39 -10.68
C ALA A 39 7.93 1.30 -11.94
N GLU A 40 9.04 2.05 -12.00
CA GLU A 40 9.99 2.00 -13.13
C GLU A 40 10.53 0.60 -13.38
N ARG A 41 10.87 -0.14 -12.32
CA ARG A 41 11.48 -1.48 -12.42
C ARG A 41 10.48 -2.58 -12.74
N THR A 42 9.22 -2.43 -12.31
CA THR A 42 8.20 -3.48 -12.42
C THR A 42 7.20 -3.22 -13.56
N GLY A 43 7.08 -1.97 -14.01
CA GLY A 43 6.02 -1.54 -14.92
C GLY A 43 4.62 -1.58 -14.29
N MET A 44 4.54 -1.67 -12.95
CA MET A 44 3.28 -1.61 -12.20
C MET A 44 3.01 -0.17 -11.75
N VAL A 45 1.76 0.24 -11.83
CA VAL A 45 1.30 1.49 -11.18
C VAL A 45 1.50 1.33 -9.68
N THR A 46 2.32 2.19 -9.07
CA THR A 46 2.69 2.09 -7.64
C THR A 46 2.43 3.40 -6.93
N GLU A 47 1.67 3.34 -5.83
CA GLU A 47 1.31 4.47 -4.98
C GLU A 47 1.98 4.33 -3.61
N ALA A 48 2.52 5.43 -3.08
CA ALA A 48 3.08 5.50 -1.74
C ALA A 48 1.99 5.86 -0.74
N VAL A 49 1.73 4.98 0.23
CA VAL A 49 0.67 5.16 1.23
C VAL A 49 1.16 4.83 2.64
N GLY A 50 0.59 5.49 3.64
CA GLY A 50 0.74 5.08 5.04
C GLY A 50 -0.42 4.18 5.49
N LEU A 51 -0.19 3.32 6.48
CA LEU A 51 -1.29 2.66 7.19
C LEU A 51 -2.14 3.70 7.92
N LEU A 52 -1.50 4.67 8.58
CA LEU A 52 -2.16 5.69 9.40
C LEU A 52 -1.62 7.10 9.09
N HIS A 53 -2.38 8.13 9.46
CA HIS A 53 -1.94 9.52 9.65
C HIS A 53 -1.34 10.30 8.46
N SER A 54 -0.91 9.66 7.39
CA SER A 54 -0.21 10.32 6.28
C SER A 54 -1.11 11.29 5.52
N ASP A 55 -2.41 11.04 5.54
CA ASP A 55 -3.48 11.92 5.05
C ASP A 55 -3.54 13.27 5.77
N LYS A 56 -2.90 13.39 6.93
CA LYS A 56 -2.81 14.65 7.67
C LYS A 56 -1.65 15.53 7.23
N VAL A 57 -0.76 15.04 6.37
CA VAL A 57 0.33 15.84 5.81
C VAL A 57 -0.17 16.53 4.55
N GLY A 58 -0.21 17.86 4.60
CA GLY A 58 -0.78 18.69 3.55
C GLY A 58 0.07 18.75 2.28
N ALA A 59 -0.57 19.12 1.17
CA ALA A 59 0.05 19.26 -0.14
C ALA A 59 1.22 20.26 -0.17
N MET A 60 1.12 21.36 0.61
CA MET A 60 2.16 22.40 0.68
C MET A 60 3.52 21.84 1.12
N ASP A 61 3.53 20.82 1.97
CA ASP A 61 4.74 20.18 2.47
C ASP A 61 5.21 19.01 1.59
N LEU A 62 4.43 18.65 0.55
CA LEU A 62 4.57 17.41 -0.21
C LEU A 62 4.54 17.62 -1.72
N ALA A 63 5.18 18.71 -2.19
CA ALA A 63 5.26 19.05 -3.61
C ALA A 63 3.87 19.06 -4.29
N ASP A 64 2.91 19.72 -3.64
CA ASP A 64 1.53 19.94 -4.09
C ASP A 64 0.65 18.68 -4.19
N ILE A 65 1.12 17.52 -3.72
CA ILE A 65 0.33 16.29 -3.64
C ILE A 65 0.22 15.89 -2.17
N PRO A 66 -0.97 15.87 -1.53
CA PRO A 66 -1.10 15.51 -0.11
C PRO A 66 -0.72 14.05 0.14
N GLY A 67 -0.37 13.71 1.38
CA GLY A 67 -0.13 12.32 1.76
C GLY A 67 -1.43 11.52 1.72
N GLU A 68 -1.33 10.20 1.57
CA GLU A 68 -2.49 9.32 1.57
C GLU A 68 -2.30 8.16 2.54
N THR A 69 -3.41 7.73 3.13
CA THR A 69 -3.48 6.42 3.77
C THR A 69 -3.92 5.35 2.78
N VAL A 70 -3.77 4.08 3.15
CA VAL A 70 -4.33 2.95 2.38
C VAL A 70 -5.82 3.19 2.10
N GLU A 71 -6.59 3.63 3.09
CA GLU A 71 -8.03 3.89 2.95
C GLU A 71 -8.32 5.01 1.97
N THR A 72 -7.69 6.17 2.10
CA THR A 72 -7.97 7.31 1.20
C THR A 72 -7.57 6.99 -0.23
N CYS A 73 -6.43 6.30 -0.41
CA CYS A 73 -5.97 5.88 -1.73
C CYS A 73 -6.91 4.84 -2.36
N LEU A 74 -7.34 3.83 -1.61
CA LEU A 74 -8.28 2.82 -2.12
C LEU A 74 -9.59 3.48 -2.60
N ARG A 75 -10.17 4.38 -1.80
CA ARG A 75 -11.41 5.07 -2.16
C ARG A 75 -11.24 5.91 -3.44
N ARG A 76 -10.14 6.65 -3.56
CA ARG A 76 -9.82 7.43 -4.76
C ARG A 76 -9.71 6.54 -6.00
N ARG A 77 -8.93 5.46 -5.91
CA ARG A 77 -8.72 4.51 -7.02
C ARG A 77 -9.99 3.74 -7.41
N LEU A 78 -10.81 3.34 -6.43
CA LEU A 78 -12.11 2.73 -6.67
C LEU A 78 -13.05 3.69 -7.42
N ALA A 79 -13.05 4.97 -7.08
CA ALA A 79 -13.81 5.98 -7.81
C ALA A 79 -13.30 6.18 -9.25
N ASP A 80 -12.00 5.96 -9.49
CA ASP A 80 -11.37 5.98 -10.83
C ASP A 80 -11.60 4.67 -11.63
N GLY A 81 -12.24 3.66 -11.04
CA GLY A 81 -12.60 2.39 -11.67
C GLY A 81 -11.60 1.24 -11.45
N ASP A 82 -10.56 1.44 -10.64
CA ASP A 82 -9.65 0.37 -10.24
C ASP A 82 -10.32 -0.55 -9.20
N GLY A 83 -10.14 -1.87 -9.34
CA GLY A 83 -10.72 -2.85 -8.41
C GLY A 83 -9.78 -3.97 -7.97
N ASP A 84 -8.53 -3.94 -8.42
CA ASP A 84 -7.52 -4.97 -8.12
C ASP A 84 -6.25 -4.31 -7.57
N PHE A 85 -5.88 -4.66 -6.34
CA PHE A 85 -4.82 -4.02 -5.59
C PHE A 85 -3.87 -5.04 -4.98
N LEU A 86 -2.58 -4.70 -4.99
CA LEU A 86 -1.53 -5.38 -4.24
C LEU A 86 -1.04 -4.44 -3.15
N ILE A 87 -1.19 -4.78 -1.88
CA ILE A 87 -0.57 -4.04 -0.79
C ILE A 87 0.79 -4.66 -0.51
N LEU A 88 1.86 -3.87 -0.69
CA LEU A 88 3.24 -4.25 -0.44
C LEU A 88 3.76 -3.55 0.83
N PRO A 89 3.88 -4.25 1.96
CA PRO A 89 4.37 -3.65 3.20
C PRO A 89 5.85 -3.26 3.11
N PHE A 90 6.17 -1.98 3.23
CA PHE A 90 7.52 -1.42 3.23
C PHE A 90 8.07 -1.32 4.67
N PHE A 91 8.15 -2.46 5.34
CA PHE A 91 8.60 -2.53 6.73
C PHE A 91 9.61 -3.64 6.95
N LEU A 92 10.63 -3.29 7.72
CA LEU A 92 11.52 -4.26 8.33
C LEU A 92 10.84 -4.78 9.60
N GLY A 93 10.03 -5.84 9.45
CA GLY A 93 9.45 -6.63 10.55
C GLY A 93 7.92 -6.73 10.58
N SER A 94 7.41 -7.84 11.14
CA SER A 94 5.98 -8.13 11.33
C SER A 94 5.38 -7.29 12.46
N SER A 95 5.08 -6.01 12.19
CA SER A 95 4.39 -5.13 13.13
C SER A 95 2.91 -5.51 13.28
N LEU A 96 2.30 -5.17 14.42
CA LEU A 96 0.85 -5.35 14.63
C LEU A 96 0.00 -4.58 13.60
N GLY A 97 0.55 -3.50 13.02
CA GLY A 97 -0.08 -2.75 11.94
C GLY A 97 -0.37 -3.63 10.72
N VAL A 98 0.60 -4.47 10.34
CA VAL A 98 0.47 -5.35 9.16
C VAL A 98 -0.17 -6.69 9.51
N THR A 99 0.09 -7.25 10.70
CA THR A 99 -0.39 -8.59 11.06
C THR A 99 -1.79 -8.63 11.65
N ASP A 100 -2.31 -7.51 12.19
CA ASP A 100 -3.63 -7.47 12.84
C ASP A 100 -4.51 -6.34 12.30
N TRP A 101 -4.04 -5.08 12.31
CA TRP A 101 -4.86 -3.93 11.95
C TRP A 101 -5.25 -3.93 10.47
N LEU A 102 -4.27 -4.09 9.57
CA LEU A 102 -4.49 -4.02 8.13
C LEU A 102 -5.44 -5.14 7.62
N PRO A 103 -5.30 -6.41 8.03
CA PRO A 103 -6.26 -7.46 7.67
C PRO A 103 -7.69 -7.15 8.10
N LYS A 104 -7.89 -6.62 9.31
CA LYS A 104 -9.23 -6.22 9.80
C LYS A 104 -9.81 -5.09 8.96
N ARG A 105 -9.00 -4.08 8.64
CA ARG A 105 -9.44 -2.96 7.78
C ARG A 105 -9.79 -3.42 6.38
N ILE A 106 -9.00 -4.32 5.78
CA ILE A 106 -9.32 -4.90 4.47
C ILE A 106 -10.66 -5.66 4.52
N ALA A 107 -10.94 -6.38 5.61
CA ALA A 107 -12.22 -7.08 5.77
C ALA A 107 -13.40 -6.10 5.81
N GLU A 108 -13.31 -5.03 6.61
CA GLU A 108 -14.32 -3.96 6.67
C GLU A 108 -14.52 -3.31 5.28
N PHE A 109 -13.44 -3.04 4.55
CA PHE A 109 -13.52 -2.46 3.20
C PHE A 109 -14.23 -3.37 2.19
N ARG A 110 -14.08 -4.70 2.31
CA ARG A 110 -14.77 -5.66 1.42
C ARG A 110 -16.26 -5.76 1.72
N GLU A 111 -16.69 -5.44 2.93
CA GLU A 111 -18.12 -5.34 3.24
C GLU A 111 -18.75 -4.14 2.52
N GLU A 112 -18.01 -3.02 2.42
CA GLU A 112 -18.44 -1.81 1.71
C GLU A 112 -18.31 -1.95 0.18
N PHE A 113 -17.26 -2.62 -0.31
CA PHE A 113 -16.96 -2.82 -1.72
C PHE A 113 -16.82 -4.31 -2.04
N PRO A 114 -17.92 -5.03 -2.34
CA PRO A 114 -17.89 -6.49 -2.53
C PRO A 114 -16.99 -6.99 -3.67
N ASP A 115 -16.80 -6.17 -4.71
CA ASP A 115 -15.96 -6.51 -5.87
C ASP A 115 -14.46 -6.22 -5.67
N LEU A 116 -14.08 -5.66 -4.51
CA LEU A 116 -12.72 -5.26 -4.19
C LEU A 116 -11.78 -6.47 -4.04
N ARG A 117 -10.81 -6.57 -4.94
CA ARG A 117 -9.74 -7.55 -4.87
C ARG A 117 -8.49 -6.92 -4.29
N ILE A 118 -8.07 -7.42 -3.13
CA ILE A 118 -6.83 -7.01 -2.46
C ILE A 118 -5.99 -8.25 -2.16
N LYS A 119 -4.72 -8.23 -2.56
CA LYS A 119 -3.70 -9.17 -2.09
C LYS A 119 -2.70 -8.46 -1.20
N LEU A 120 -2.34 -9.07 -0.09
CA LEU A 120 -1.30 -8.58 0.82
C LEU A 120 -0.02 -9.38 0.58
N ALA A 121 1.07 -8.69 0.22
CA ALA A 121 2.38 -9.31 0.09
C ALA A 121 2.99 -9.63 1.47
N SER A 122 3.93 -10.57 1.51
CA SER A 122 4.73 -10.84 2.70
C SER A 122 5.57 -9.62 3.08
N CYS A 123 5.78 -9.41 4.38
CA CYS A 123 6.75 -8.42 4.87
C CYS A 123 8.16 -8.81 4.44
N MET A 124 9.05 -7.81 4.32
CA MET A 124 10.48 -8.08 4.16
C MET A 124 10.99 -8.75 5.45
N ALA A 125 11.23 -10.05 5.40
CA ALA A 125 11.96 -10.78 6.43
C ALA A 125 13.46 -10.71 6.09
N ILE A 126 14.30 -10.66 7.12
CA ILE A 126 15.69 -11.06 6.94
C ILE A 126 15.65 -12.56 6.74
N ASP A 127 16.09 -13.05 5.57
CA ASP A 127 16.41 -14.45 5.40
C ASP A 127 17.46 -14.79 6.46
N ARG A 128 17.04 -15.53 7.50
CA ARG A 128 18.00 -16.20 8.34
C ARG A 128 18.52 -17.35 7.49
N GLU A 129 19.64 -17.12 6.82
CA GLU A 129 20.46 -18.21 6.29
C GLU A 129 20.59 -19.27 7.39
N GLY A 130 20.16 -20.49 7.07
CA GLY A 130 20.38 -21.67 7.88
C GLY A 130 21.81 -22.18 7.76
#